data_AF-A0A966D877-F1
#
_entry.id   AF-A0A966D877-F1
#
_cell.length_a   1.000
_cell.length_b   1.000
_cell.length_c   1.000
_cell.angle_alpha   90.00
_cell.angle_beta   90.00
_cell.angle_gamma   90.00
#
_symmetry.space_group_name_H-M   'P 1'
#
loop_
_entity.id
_entity.type
_entity.pdbx_description
1 polymer ?
#
loop_
_entity_poly.entity_id
_entity_poly.type
_entity_poly.pdbx_seq_one_letter_code
_entity_poly.pdbx_strand_id
1 'polypeptide(L)'
;MKKLLIISLILSAVPFIVIPIFFNIIPPTIPAFMNFAGNSVLTMKTTYVSVFRLPLMGLALQGVCIVMFFLNLPKDKEKKNKILWLMVSLLAALKMSLTSLEVFIYDNRLLLTTFRIIITVIVAIAIIILFKNAFFLFKDKDKGLKEYLKIILKRQSLLVILFIIIYIVLVLMPFYLS
;
A
#
# COMPACT_ATOMS: atom_id res chain seq x y z
N MET A 1 -18.36 3.18 7.36
CA MET A 1 -17.41 2.05 7.23
C MET A 1 -17.56 1.33 5.89
N LYS A 2 -18.74 0.83 5.53
CA LYS A 2 -18.99 0.24 4.19
C LYS A 2 -18.58 1.16 3.01
N LYS A 3 -18.97 2.44 3.05
CA LYS A 3 -18.59 3.42 2.00
C LYS A 3 -17.07 3.54 1.82
N LEU A 4 -16.31 3.64 2.92
CA LEU A 4 -14.86 3.79 2.86
C LEU A 4 -14.16 2.51 2.37
N LEU A 5 -14.69 1.33 2.71
CA LEU A 5 -14.21 0.06 2.16
C LEU A 5 -14.42 0.01 0.65
N ILE A 6 -15.60 0.39 0.16
CA ILE A 6 -15.91 0.45 -1.28
C ILE A 6 -14.95 1.41 -1.98
N ILE A 7 -14.74 2.61 -1.44
CA ILE A 7 -13.79 3.59 -1.99
C ILE A 7 -12.38 3.00 -2.04
N SER A 8 -11.93 2.32 -0.98
CA SER A 8 -10.61 1.66 -0.95
C SER A 8 -10.47 0.62 -2.05
N LEU A 9 -11.51 -0.16 -2.33
CA LEU A 9 -11.51 -1.18 -3.39
C LEU A 9 -11.52 -0.55 -4.78
N ILE A 10 -12.34 0.49 -5.00
CA ILE A 10 -12.39 1.22 -6.27
C ILE A 10 -11.03 1.82 -6.58
N LEU A 11 -10.41 2.50 -5.61
CA LEU A 11 -9.09 3.11 -5.80
C LEU A 11 -8.04 2.06 -6.18
N SER A 12 -8.10 0.87 -5.60
CA SER A 12 -7.18 -0.22 -5.95
C SER A 12 -7.42 -0.78 -7.33
N ALA A 13 -8.64 -0.71 -7.86
CA ALA A 13 -8.97 -1.18 -9.20
C ALA A 13 -8.47 -0.22 -10.30
N VAL A 14 -8.37 1.08 -10.01
CA VAL A 14 -7.91 2.13 -10.96
C VAL A 14 -6.66 1.71 -11.75
N PRO A 15 -5.53 1.32 -11.12
CA PRO A 15 -4.35 0.92 -11.88
C PRO A 15 -4.57 -0.28 -12.79
N PHE A 16 -5.40 -1.24 -12.40
CA PHE A 16 -5.72 -2.42 -13.22
C PHE A 16 -6.60 -2.11 -14.42
N ILE A 17 -7.20 -0.92 -14.47
CA ILE A 17 -8.00 -0.44 -15.61
C ILE A 17 -7.17 0.51 -16.47
N VAL A 18 -6.49 1.49 -15.83
CA VAL A 18 -5.75 2.53 -16.55
C VAL A 18 -4.49 1.98 -17.21
N ILE A 19 -3.73 1.13 -16.52
CA ILE A 19 -2.45 0.61 -17.04
C ILE A 19 -2.62 -0.17 -18.35
N PRO A 20 -3.56 -1.12 -18.48
CA PRO A 20 -3.78 -1.82 -19.74
C PRO A 20 -4.17 -0.89 -20.90
N ILE A 21 -5.02 0.11 -20.63
CA ILE A 21 -5.52 1.03 -21.66
C ILE A 21 -4.38 1.83 -22.29
N PHE A 22 -3.43 2.28 -21.47
CA PHE A 22 -2.32 3.14 -21.91
C PHE A 22 -0.98 2.40 -21.99
N PHE A 23 -0.98 1.07 -21.98
CA PHE A 23 0.25 0.26 -21.88
C PHE A 23 1.26 0.57 -22.99
N ASN A 24 0.79 0.82 -24.22
CA ASN A 24 1.63 1.09 -25.38
C ASN A 24 2.38 2.43 -25.31
N ILE A 25 2.01 3.33 -24.39
CA ILE A 25 2.62 4.65 -24.22
C ILE A 25 3.65 4.63 -23.09
N ILE A 26 3.74 3.52 -22.32
CA ILE A 26 4.71 3.37 -21.25
C ILE A 26 6.12 3.25 -21.87
N PRO A 27 7.12 3.98 -21.36
CA PRO A 27 8.50 3.89 -21.84
C PRO A 27 9.03 2.45 -21.81
N PRO A 28 10.00 2.07 -22.67
CA PRO A 28 10.54 0.71 -22.73
C PRO A 28 11.25 0.26 -21.45
N THR A 29 11.66 1.22 -20.62
CA THR A 29 12.22 1.00 -19.29
C THR A 29 11.52 1.88 -18.27
N ILE A 30 11.12 1.30 -17.15
CA ILE A 30 10.51 2.01 -16.03
C ILE A 30 11.41 1.96 -14.79
N PRO A 31 11.29 2.94 -13.88
CA PRO A 31 12.03 2.90 -12.63
C PRO A 31 11.47 1.82 -11.69
N ALA A 32 12.32 0.88 -11.30
CA ALA A 32 12.02 -0.07 -10.23
C ALA A 32 12.13 0.58 -8.85
N PHE A 33 13.17 1.39 -8.63
CA PHE A 33 13.36 2.19 -7.43
C PHE A 33 13.77 3.61 -7.81
N MET A 34 13.27 4.60 -7.07
CA MET A 34 13.65 6.00 -7.25
C MET A 34 14.01 6.62 -5.91
N ASN A 35 15.00 7.52 -5.92
CA ASN A 35 15.29 8.35 -4.76
C ASN A 35 14.24 9.48 -4.62
N PHE A 36 14.35 10.29 -3.56
CA PHE A 36 13.44 11.43 -3.33
C PHE A 36 13.54 12.53 -4.38
N ALA A 37 14.66 12.62 -5.10
CA ALA A 37 14.89 13.60 -6.16
C ALA A 37 14.32 13.19 -7.52
N GLY A 38 13.63 12.06 -7.63
CA GLY A 38 13.10 11.58 -8.92
C GLY A 38 14.08 10.77 -9.76
N ASN A 39 15.32 10.59 -9.30
CA ASN A 39 16.30 9.80 -10.05
C ASN A 39 16.07 8.32 -9.81
N SER A 40 16.08 7.55 -10.89
CA SER A 40 16.05 6.09 -10.81
C SER A 40 17.33 5.58 -10.17
N VAL A 41 17.18 4.75 -9.13
CA VAL A 41 18.26 3.99 -8.49
C VAL A 41 18.40 2.62 -9.14
N LEU A 42 17.28 2.09 -9.65
CA LEU A 42 17.22 0.84 -10.38
C LEU A 42 16.11 0.95 -11.42
N THR A 43 16.38 0.56 -12.66
CA THR A 43 15.41 0.47 -13.75
C THR A 43 15.10 -0.98 -14.07
N MET A 44 14.02 -1.20 -14.80
CA MET A 44 13.63 -2.52 -15.28
C MET A 44 12.94 -2.41 -16.64
N LYS A 45 13.05 -3.46 -17.47
CA LYS A 45 12.33 -3.53 -18.74
C LYS A 45 10.82 -3.51 -18.50
N THR A 46 10.11 -2.82 -19.39
CA THR A 46 8.66 -2.73 -19.35
C THR A 46 8.05 -4.05 -19.79
N THR A 47 7.34 -4.68 -18.87
CA THR A 47 6.56 -5.91 -19.05
C THR A 47 5.30 -5.76 -18.21
N TYR A 48 4.27 -6.57 -18.48
CA TYR A 48 3.07 -6.59 -17.64
C TYR A 48 3.41 -6.78 -16.15
N VAL A 49 4.35 -7.67 -15.84
CA VAL A 49 4.72 -7.96 -14.46
C VAL A 49 5.42 -6.78 -13.80
N SER A 50 6.34 -6.10 -14.50
CA SER A 50 7.05 -4.94 -13.93
C SER A 50 6.14 -3.74 -13.70
N VAL A 51 5.17 -3.48 -14.60
CA VAL A 51 4.22 -2.37 -14.46
C VAL A 51 3.16 -2.64 -13.39
N PHE A 52 2.65 -3.88 -13.30
CA PHE A 52 1.65 -4.26 -12.29
C PHE A 52 2.23 -4.55 -10.91
N ARG A 53 3.55 -4.63 -10.77
CA ARG A 53 4.23 -4.90 -9.50
C ARG A 53 3.77 -3.98 -8.38
N LEU A 54 3.78 -2.67 -8.60
CA LEU A 54 3.41 -1.67 -7.60
C LEU A 54 1.91 -1.74 -7.21
N PRO A 55 0.96 -1.82 -8.15
CA PRO A 55 -0.44 -2.12 -7.85
C PRO A 55 -0.64 -3.41 -7.05
N LEU A 56 0.06 -4.50 -7.41
CA LEU A 56 -0.02 -5.79 -6.72
C LEU A 56 0.53 -5.71 -5.29
N MET A 57 1.61 -4.94 -5.06
CA MET A 57 2.12 -4.65 -3.71
C MET A 57 1.06 -3.91 -2.88
N GLY A 58 0.34 -2.98 -3.48
CA GLY A 58 -0.77 -2.28 -2.85
C GLY A 58 -1.91 -3.21 -2.45
N LEU A 59 -2.31 -4.12 -3.35
CA LEU A 59 -3.31 -5.14 -3.05
C LEU A 59 -2.86 -6.08 -1.92
N ALA A 60 -1.61 -6.51 -1.91
CA ALA A 60 -1.08 -7.36 -0.85
C ALA A 60 -1.15 -6.66 0.52
N LEU A 61 -0.72 -5.39 0.59
CA LEU A 61 -0.80 -4.59 1.81
C LEU A 61 -2.25 -4.34 2.25
N GLN A 62 -3.17 -4.10 1.31
CA GLN A 62 -4.59 -4.02 1.61
C GLN A 62 -5.18 -5.34 2.10
N GLY A 63 -4.74 -6.47 1.55
CA GLY A 63 -5.10 -7.80 2.03
C GLY A 63 -4.80 -7.94 3.51
N VAL A 64 -3.58 -7.57 3.94
CA VAL A 64 -3.22 -7.50 5.37
C VAL A 64 -4.20 -6.60 6.13
N CYS A 65 -4.47 -5.39 5.64
CA CYS A 65 -5.36 -4.44 6.32
C CYS A 65 -6.80 -4.96 6.46
N ILE A 66 -7.34 -5.62 5.43
CA ILE A 66 -8.69 -6.19 5.42
C ILE A 66 -8.78 -7.36 6.39
N VAL A 67 -7.78 -8.23 6.41
CA VAL A 67 -7.68 -9.32 7.39
C VAL A 67 -7.70 -8.74 8.81
N MET A 68 -6.87 -7.73 9.08
CA MET A 68 -6.82 -7.03 10.37
C MET A 68 -8.11 -6.26 10.73
N PHE A 69 -8.87 -5.81 9.73
CA PHE A 69 -10.19 -5.20 9.90
C PHE A 69 -11.24 -6.23 10.37
N PHE A 70 -11.19 -7.46 9.87
CA PHE A 70 -12.09 -8.54 10.28
C PHE A 70 -11.67 -9.25 11.58
N LEU A 71 -10.60 -8.78 12.23
CA LEU A 71 -10.15 -9.30 13.51
C LEU A 71 -11.19 -8.98 14.60
N ASN A 72 -11.77 -10.03 15.19
CA ASN A 72 -12.72 -9.89 16.29
C ASN A 72 -11.98 -9.56 17.59
N LEU A 73 -12.13 -8.32 18.04
CA LEU A 73 -11.59 -7.79 19.30
C LEU A 73 -12.70 -7.57 20.33
N PRO A 74 -12.33 -7.41 21.61
CA PRO A 74 -13.23 -6.86 22.63
C PRO A 74 -13.94 -5.58 22.15
N LYS A 75 -15.24 -5.44 22.49
CA LYS A 75 -16.14 -4.40 21.96
C LYS A 75 -15.63 -2.97 22.14
N ASP A 76 -14.86 -2.72 23.19
CA ASP A 76 -14.23 -1.43 23.51
C ASP A 76 -13.14 -1.01 22.50
N LYS A 77 -12.47 -1.99 21.87
CA LYS A 77 -11.37 -1.75 20.91
C LYS A 77 -11.76 -2.01 19.46
N GLU A 78 -12.84 -2.76 19.24
CA GLU A 78 -13.29 -3.20 17.92
C GLU A 78 -13.54 -2.03 16.95
N LYS A 79 -14.28 -1.00 17.37
CA LYS A 79 -14.60 0.15 16.52
C LYS A 79 -13.34 0.92 16.11
N LYS A 80 -12.42 1.16 17.05
CA LYS A 80 -11.16 1.88 16.80
C LYS A 80 -10.23 1.08 15.89
N ASN A 81 -10.09 -0.23 16.12
CA ASN A 81 -9.30 -1.12 15.27
C ASN A 81 -9.81 -1.12 13.83
N LYS A 82 -11.12 -1.28 13.65
CA LYS A 82 -11.73 -1.28 12.32
C LYS A 82 -11.54 0.06 11.59
N ILE A 83 -11.63 1.20 12.30
CA ILE A 83 -11.34 2.50 11.70
C ILE A 83 -9.85 2.60 11.31
N LEU A 84 -8.94 2.20 12.20
CA LEU A 84 -7.50 2.25 11.96
C LEU A 84 -7.14 1.48 10.68
N TRP A 85 -7.46 0.19 10.62
CA TRP A 85 -7.06 -0.65 9.48
C TRP A 85 -7.74 -0.28 8.17
N LEU A 86 -8.96 0.25 8.24
CA LEU A 86 -9.64 0.74 7.06
C LEU A 86 -8.98 2.03 6.53
N MET A 87 -8.52 2.91 7.42
CA MET A 87 -7.74 4.09 7.01
C MET A 87 -6.39 3.70 6.42
N VAL A 88 -5.68 2.73 7.02
CA VAL A 88 -4.43 2.19 6.45
C VAL A 88 -4.68 1.59 5.06
N SER A 89 -5.75 0.79 4.90
CA SER A 89 -6.14 0.20 3.61
C SER A 89 -6.38 1.26 2.54
N LEU A 90 -7.10 2.32 2.89
CA LEU A 90 -7.40 3.43 1.98
C LEU A 90 -6.13 4.17 1.54
N LEU A 91 -5.21 4.41 2.47
CA LEU A 91 -3.94 5.07 2.19
C LEU A 91 -3.00 4.20 1.36
N ALA A 92 -2.97 2.90 1.63
CA ALA A 92 -2.26 1.94 0.79
C ALA A 92 -2.81 1.95 -0.64
N ALA A 93 -4.14 1.96 -0.81
CA ALA A 93 -4.81 2.11 -2.11
C ALA A 93 -4.33 3.36 -2.82
N LEU A 94 -4.52 4.52 -2.16
CA LEU A 94 -4.29 5.81 -2.75
C LEU A 94 -2.83 5.97 -3.17
N LYS A 95 -1.90 5.68 -2.26
CA LYS A 95 -0.47 5.79 -2.53
C LYS A 95 -0.04 4.89 -3.67
N MET A 96 -0.46 3.63 -3.68
CA MET A 96 0.00 2.68 -4.70
C MET A 96 -0.65 2.95 -6.06
N SER A 97 -1.92 3.36 -6.09
CA SER A 97 -2.57 3.80 -7.33
C SER A 97 -1.90 5.04 -7.89
N LEU A 98 -1.63 6.06 -7.08
CA LEU A 98 -0.94 7.27 -7.56
C LEU A 98 0.50 6.96 -8.01
N THR A 99 1.28 6.21 -7.23
CA THR A 99 2.66 5.85 -7.63
C THR A 99 2.68 4.98 -8.88
N SER A 100 1.68 4.14 -9.12
CA SER A 100 1.61 3.35 -10.36
C SER A 100 1.34 4.20 -11.61
N LEU A 101 0.75 5.38 -11.46
CA LEU A 101 0.56 6.33 -12.58
C LEU A 101 1.84 7.12 -12.88
N GLU A 102 2.85 7.09 -12.01
CA GLU A 102 4.14 7.76 -12.24
C GLU A 102 4.85 7.26 -13.51
N VAL A 103 4.58 6.02 -13.92
CA VAL A 103 5.16 5.42 -15.14
C VAL A 103 4.78 6.19 -16.41
N PHE A 104 3.65 6.90 -16.44
CA PHE A 104 3.19 7.68 -17.59
C PHE A 104 3.84 9.05 -17.69
N ILE A 105 4.38 9.55 -16.58
CA ILE A 105 4.96 10.90 -16.48
C ILE A 105 6.47 10.84 -16.23
N TYR A 106 7.05 9.65 -16.33
CA TYR A 106 8.45 9.39 -15.99
C TYR A 106 9.43 10.27 -16.79
N ASP A 107 9.15 10.48 -18.08
CA ASP A 107 10.01 11.28 -18.95
C ASP A 107 9.95 12.79 -18.64
N ASN A 108 8.90 13.25 -17.93
CA ASN A 108 8.77 14.64 -17.51
C ASN A 108 9.21 14.83 -16.06
N ARG A 109 10.51 15.08 -15.85
CA ARG A 109 11.13 15.22 -14.52
C ARG A 109 10.47 16.26 -13.62
N LEU A 110 10.06 17.40 -14.18
CA LEU A 110 9.42 18.48 -13.41
C LEU A 110 8.06 18.02 -12.86
N LEU A 111 7.23 17.42 -13.74
CA LEU A 111 5.92 16.92 -13.38
C LEU A 111 6.03 15.76 -12.38
N LEU A 112 6.96 14.82 -12.63
CA LEU A 112 7.21 13.67 -11.76
C LEU A 112 7.62 14.10 -10.35
N THR A 113 8.57 15.03 -10.23
CA THR A 113 9.04 15.51 -8.93
C THR A 113 7.93 16.20 -8.15
N THR A 114 7.18 17.09 -8.82
CA THR A 114 6.04 17.80 -8.22
C THR A 114 4.97 16.83 -7.73
N PHE A 115 4.59 15.87 -8.57
CA PHE A 115 3.60 14.86 -8.25
C PHE A 115 4.03 14.01 -7.03
N ARG A 116 5.31 13.62 -6.98
CA ARG A 116 5.86 12.84 -5.85
C ARG A 116 5.91 13.62 -4.54
N ILE A 117 6.24 14.91 -4.58
CA ILE A 117 6.17 15.77 -3.38
C ILE A 117 4.75 15.80 -2.85
N ILE A 118 3.75 16.03 -3.71
CA ILE A 118 2.34 16.06 -3.33
C ILE A 118 1.91 14.75 -2.68
N ILE A 119 2.22 13.60 -3.31
CA ILE A 119 1.90 12.28 -2.75
C ILE A 119 2.58 12.09 -1.40
N THR A 120 3.86 12.44 -1.30
CA THR A 120 4.64 12.25 -0.07
C THR A 120 4.07 13.07 1.09
N VAL A 121 3.67 14.31 0.85
CA VAL A 121 3.03 15.17 1.84
C VAL A 121 1.69 14.58 2.30
N ILE A 122 0.85 14.15 1.37
CA ILE A 122 -0.44 13.51 1.69
C ILE A 122 -0.23 12.25 2.55
N VAL A 123 0.72 11.40 2.16
CA VAL A 123 1.04 10.17 2.88
C VAL A 123 1.62 10.48 4.27
N ALA A 124 2.50 11.47 4.40
CA ALA A 124 3.09 11.87 5.67
C ALA A 124 2.03 12.36 6.67
N ILE A 125 1.12 13.25 6.23
CA ILE A 125 -0.01 13.72 7.04
C ILE A 125 -0.85 12.53 7.50
N ALA A 126 -1.11 11.59 6.59
CA ALA A 126 -1.92 10.43 6.90
C ALA A 126 -1.24 9.46 7.88
N ILE A 127 0.08 9.26 7.78
CA ILE A 127 0.86 8.48 8.74
C ILE A 127 0.79 9.10 10.13
N ILE A 128 0.86 10.44 10.26
CA ILE A 128 0.74 11.13 11.56
C ILE A 128 -0.63 10.85 12.19
N ILE A 129 -1.71 10.91 11.40
CA ILE A 129 -3.07 10.58 11.86
C ILE A 129 -3.18 9.11 12.28
N LEU A 130 -2.57 8.20 11.53
CA LEU A 130 -2.51 6.77 11.87
C LEU A 130 -1.74 6.52 13.16
N PHE A 131 -0.57 7.14 13.35
CA PHE A 131 0.23 7.02 14.57
C PHE A 131 -0.56 7.47 15.80
N LYS A 132 -1.26 8.59 15.70
CA LYS A 132 -2.14 9.07 16.77
C LYS A 132 -3.20 8.02 17.11
N ASN A 133 -3.89 7.48 16.11
CA ASN A 133 -4.94 6.47 16.31
C ASN A 133 -4.40 5.14 16.86
N ALA A 134 -3.24 4.69 16.38
CA ALA A 134 -2.58 3.49 16.87
C ALA A 134 -2.12 3.67 18.32
N PHE A 135 -1.50 4.81 18.65
CA PHE A 135 -1.10 5.13 20.02
C PHE A 135 -2.28 5.05 20.98
N PHE A 136 -3.44 5.61 20.62
CA PHE A 136 -4.67 5.49 21.44
C PHE A 136 -5.22 4.06 21.53
N LEU A 137 -4.94 3.18 20.58
CA LEU A 137 -5.37 1.78 20.61
C LEU A 137 -4.49 0.93 21.56
N PHE A 138 -3.19 1.25 21.63
CA PHE A 138 -2.19 0.50 22.38
C PHE A 138 -1.74 1.16 23.69
N LYS A 139 -2.33 2.31 24.06
CA LYS A 139 -2.00 3.07 25.28
C LYS A 139 -2.26 2.28 26.57
N ASP A 140 -3.19 1.32 26.56
CA ASP A 140 -3.45 0.45 27.72
C ASP A 140 -2.34 -0.62 27.85
N LYS A 141 -1.34 -0.30 28.68
CA LYS A 141 -0.24 -1.12 29.26
C LYS A 141 -0.06 -2.52 28.66
N ASP A 142 1.11 -2.80 28.08
CA ASP A 142 1.81 -4.08 27.74
C ASP A 142 1.03 -5.38 27.45
N LYS A 143 -0.03 -5.70 28.19
CA LYS A 143 -0.97 -6.78 27.90
C LYS A 143 -1.76 -6.53 26.61
N GLY A 144 -2.08 -5.28 26.28
CA GLY A 144 -2.88 -4.94 25.09
C GLY A 144 -2.25 -5.36 23.76
N LEU A 145 -0.97 -5.07 23.55
CA LEU A 145 -0.26 -5.45 22.31
C LEU A 145 0.02 -6.95 22.24
N LYS A 146 0.43 -7.56 23.37
CA LYS A 146 0.70 -9.01 23.42
C LYS A 146 -0.57 -9.84 23.18
N GLU A 147 -1.69 -9.46 23.78
CA GLU A 147 -2.98 -10.12 23.52
C GLU A 147 -3.43 -9.91 22.06
N TYR A 148 -3.25 -8.70 21.53
CA TYR A 148 -3.55 -8.39 20.14
C TYR A 148 -2.76 -9.28 19.16
N LEU A 149 -1.44 -9.37 19.36
CA LEU A 149 -0.56 -10.26 18.57
C LEU A 149 -0.95 -11.73 18.72
N LYS A 150 -1.31 -12.17 19.94
CA LYS A 150 -1.76 -13.55 20.18
C LYS A 150 -3.05 -13.88 19.43
N ILE A 151 -3.98 -12.94 19.31
CA ILE A 151 -5.22 -13.12 18.54
C ILE A 151 -4.91 -13.24 17.04
N ILE A 152 -4.01 -12.41 16.50
CA ILE A 152 -3.57 -12.48 15.09
C ILE A 152 -2.93 -13.83 14.81
N LEU A 153 -1.94 -14.22 15.62
CA LEU A 153 -1.18 -15.46 15.48
C LEU A 153 -2.07 -16.70 15.51
N LYS A 154 -3.12 -16.67 16.35
CA LYS A 154 -4.03 -17.82 16.53
C LYS A 154 -5.09 -17.94 15.42
N ARG A 155 -5.58 -16.83 14.85
CA ARG A 155 -6.79 -16.86 13.99
C ARG A 155 -6.53 -16.58 12.51
N GLN A 156 -5.55 -15.77 12.16
CA GLN A 156 -5.40 -15.28 10.77
C GLN A 156 -3.94 -15.19 10.32
N SER A 157 -3.03 -15.84 11.05
CA SER A 157 -1.58 -15.85 10.77
C SER A 157 -1.27 -16.27 9.34
N LEU A 158 -1.91 -17.32 8.83
CA LEU A 158 -1.58 -17.86 7.51
C LEU A 158 -1.87 -16.88 6.36
N LEU A 159 -3.02 -16.18 6.40
CA LEU A 159 -3.38 -15.17 5.40
C LEU A 159 -2.49 -13.92 5.50
N VAL A 160 -2.22 -13.45 6.72
CA VAL A 160 -1.31 -12.31 6.93
C VAL A 160 0.09 -12.64 6.42
N ILE A 161 0.61 -13.82 6.77
CA ILE A 161 1.92 -14.31 6.32
C ILE A 161 1.95 -14.40 4.79
N LEU A 162 0.92 -14.98 4.16
CA LEU A 162 0.83 -15.08 2.71
C LEU A 162 0.91 -13.70 2.03
N PHE A 163 0.12 -12.72 2.48
CA PHE A 163 0.17 -11.37 1.91
C PHE A 163 1.51 -10.68 2.13
N ILE A 164 2.16 -10.89 3.29
CA ILE A 164 3.51 -10.38 3.56
C ILE A 164 4.53 -11.02 2.61
N ILE A 165 4.45 -12.34 2.39
CA ILE A 165 5.33 -13.03 1.44
C ILE A 165 5.14 -12.48 0.03
N ILE A 166 3.90 -12.34 -0.43
CA ILE A 166 3.59 -11.74 -1.75
C ILE A 166 4.21 -10.34 -1.85
N TYR A 167 4.05 -9.50 -0.82
CA TYR A 167 4.62 -8.17 -0.79
C TYR A 167 6.15 -8.21 -0.89
N ILE A 168 6.82 -9.05 -0.10
CA ILE A 168 8.29 -9.18 -0.10
C ILE A 168 8.79 -9.66 -1.47
N VAL A 169 8.15 -10.67 -2.04
CA VAL A 169 8.51 -11.19 -3.38
C VAL A 169 8.42 -10.08 -4.42
N LEU A 170 7.35 -9.27 -4.40
CA LEU A 170 7.19 -8.14 -5.32
C LEU A 170 8.20 -7.01 -5.08
N VAL A 171 8.61 -6.76 -3.83
CA VAL A 171 9.69 -5.80 -3.52
C VAL A 171 11.03 -6.28 -4.08
N LEU A 172 11.32 -7.58 -3.94
CA LEU A 172 12.60 -8.15 -4.32
C LEU A 172 12.71 -8.46 -5.83
N MET A 173 11.58 -8.70 -6.49
CA MET A 173 11.46 -8.97 -7.93
C MET A 173 12.39 -8.11 -8.81
N PRO A 174 12.45 -6.76 -8.68
CA PRO A 174 13.36 -5.95 -9.47
C PRO A 174 14.83 -6.35 -9.40
N PHE A 175 15.33 -6.90 -8.28
CA PHE A 175 16.74 -7.32 -8.19
C PHE A 175 17.08 -8.57 -9.01
N TYR A 176 16.07 -9.32 -9.46
CA TYR A 176 16.25 -10.56 -10.23
C TYR A 176 15.83 -10.44 -11.70
N LEU A 177 15.13 -9.36 -12.06
CA LEU A 177 14.55 -9.14 -13.39
C LEU A 177 15.00 -7.82 -14.04
N SER A 178 15.97 -7.12 -13.43
CA SER A 178 16.60 -5.92 -14.01
C SER A 178 17.70 -6.26 -15.01
#